data_AF-A0A960PA35-F1
#
_entry.id   AF-A0A960PA35-F1
#
_cell.length_a   1.000
_cell.length_b   1.000
_cell.length_c   1.000
_cell.angle_alpha   90.00
_cell.angle_beta   90.00
_cell.angle_gamma   90.00
#
_symmetry.space_group_name_H-M   'P 1'
#
loop_
_entity.id
_entity.type
_entity.pdbx_description
1 polymer ?
#
loop_
_entity_poly.entity_id
_entity_poly.type
_entity_poly.pdbx_seq_one_letter_code
_entity_poly.pdbx_strand_id
1 'polypeptide(L)'
;MDSIANLKEQAVAQTPLLLFDVQLSNGSEEHWSTHAVTVDSTPYLPRVVENNLFEVQAASESGVDAIPRIRLTLANADSRFSQLEANPGFKGAALTARFLFYDLELDAPASEAQVVFRGVLNPPDEVTETTFRVTAINRMNLQRVLLPTLRIQRRCPWSFPSTLEERQEAVHGGSEGQFSRFHACGYSPDVAGGVGNLDGGSPFTECAYTRADCQARGMFDQDGASNATRRFGGIEFVPASILVRGAGDKQRSASSVAVNEARYNDFVPLLYGVNWSEPPVVFARNDGNLTRFEAVISSGAITRVVKVLVNNIEIPAAVNGRDMTASGWWSVFAGGNRTGGFNFNFTDASGNPLGDPYGGMTAISIVAPNQINDAKTLPRVRVLTEGVQVERFDGAGASLGSAFSSNPAWILLDVLRRSGWRKNELEIISFADAAAVCDETIAATDNQGNAISIERFRCNLALQDRRTAADVVRGVRNNARLQLNYRNDGKLAVYVENSLLLQQPAKPEGSNAATTLNGGWPAYS
;
A
#
# COMPACT_ATOMS: atom_id res chain seq x y z
N MET A 1 -38.45 -4.31 14.99
CA MET A 1 -37.43 -4.27 13.93
C MET A 1 -37.06 -5.71 13.66
N ASP A 2 -37.37 -6.19 12.47
CA ASP A 2 -37.10 -7.56 12.02
C ASP A 2 -35.89 -7.53 11.08
N SER A 3 -35.22 -8.66 10.84
CA SER A 3 -34.04 -8.65 10.00
C SER A 3 -34.37 -8.51 8.52
N ILE A 4 -33.43 -7.99 7.74
CA ILE A 4 -33.57 -7.91 6.27
C ILE A 4 -33.90 -9.29 5.69
N ALA A 5 -33.28 -10.37 6.21
CA ALA A 5 -33.50 -11.72 5.75
C ALA A 5 -34.93 -12.20 6.03
N ASN A 6 -35.45 -11.96 7.24
CA ASN A 6 -36.82 -12.35 7.59
C ASN A 6 -37.85 -11.57 6.79
N LEU A 7 -37.66 -10.26 6.61
CA LEU A 7 -38.58 -9.43 5.83
C LEU A 7 -38.63 -9.83 4.35
N LYS A 8 -37.50 -10.26 3.78
CA LYS A 8 -37.46 -10.77 2.39
C LYS A 8 -38.32 -12.02 2.16
N GLU A 9 -38.49 -12.84 3.20
CA GLU A 9 -39.30 -14.08 3.12
C GLU A 9 -40.81 -13.81 3.34
N GLN A 10 -41.20 -12.60 3.73
CA GLN A 10 -42.60 -12.25 3.93
C GLN A 10 -43.33 -12.10 2.59
N ALA A 11 -44.58 -12.57 2.53
CA ALA A 11 -45.42 -12.41 1.34
C ALA A 11 -45.69 -10.94 0.99
N VAL A 12 -45.65 -10.06 2.00
CA VAL A 12 -45.73 -8.60 1.86
C VAL A 12 -44.67 -8.00 2.78
N ALA A 13 -43.58 -7.53 2.19
CA ALA A 13 -42.52 -6.82 2.90
C ALA A 13 -42.81 -5.30 2.92
N GLN A 14 -42.21 -4.59 3.87
CA GLN A 14 -42.22 -3.12 3.90
C GLN A 14 -41.45 -2.54 2.71
N THR A 15 -41.39 -1.21 2.59
CA THR A 15 -40.79 -0.56 1.42
C THR A 15 -39.26 -0.74 1.42
N PRO A 16 -38.65 -1.39 0.41
CA PRO A 16 -37.21 -1.44 0.30
C PRO A 16 -36.66 -0.08 -0.11
N LEU A 17 -35.78 0.49 0.72
CA LEU A 17 -35.15 1.79 0.47
C LEU A 17 -33.64 1.67 0.35
N LEU A 18 -33.10 2.54 -0.50
CA LEU A 18 -31.67 2.78 -0.61
C LEU A 18 -31.36 4.16 -0.07
N LEU A 19 -30.47 4.20 0.91
CA LEU A 19 -29.94 5.40 1.52
C LEU A 19 -28.56 5.69 0.97
N PHE A 20 -28.31 6.92 0.57
CA PHE A 20 -27.04 7.36 0.03
C PHE A 20 -26.44 8.45 0.91
N ASP A 21 -25.30 8.13 1.53
CA ASP A 21 -24.51 9.07 2.30
C ASP A 21 -23.32 9.52 1.46
N VAL A 22 -23.20 10.83 1.24
CA VAL A 22 -22.10 11.43 0.51
C VAL A 22 -21.31 12.36 1.40
N GLN A 23 -20.02 12.11 1.51
CA GLN A 23 -19.07 13.02 2.13
C GLN A 23 -18.24 13.71 1.04
N LEU A 24 -18.44 15.03 0.93
CA LEU A 24 -17.74 15.88 -0.02
C LEU A 24 -16.29 16.17 0.43
N SER A 25 -15.45 16.67 -0.48
CA SER A 25 -14.02 16.89 -0.25
C SER A 25 -13.71 17.93 0.83
N ASN A 26 -14.63 18.87 1.06
CA ASN A 26 -14.58 19.88 2.12
C ASN A 26 -15.11 19.36 3.48
N GLY A 27 -15.54 18.10 3.56
CA GLY A 27 -16.09 17.49 4.76
C GLY A 27 -17.60 17.69 4.97
N SER A 28 -18.31 18.41 4.10
CA SER A 28 -19.77 18.50 4.20
C SER A 28 -20.43 17.19 3.78
N GLU A 29 -21.55 16.88 4.42
CA GLU A 29 -22.29 15.63 4.22
C GLU A 29 -23.64 15.89 3.55
N GLU A 30 -24.06 14.94 2.72
CA GLU A 30 -25.32 14.94 2.00
C GLU A 30 -25.99 13.56 2.14
N HIS A 31 -27.29 13.53 2.42
CA HIS A 31 -28.05 12.30 2.66
C HIS A 31 -29.27 12.25 1.73
N TRP A 32 -29.31 11.26 0.84
CA TRP A 32 -30.34 11.15 -0.19
C TRP A 32 -31.01 9.78 -0.19
N SER A 33 -32.29 9.78 -0.57
CA SER A 33 -33.09 8.59 -0.81
C SER A 33 -34.12 8.89 -1.91
N THR A 34 -34.88 7.89 -2.32
CA THR A 34 -36.06 8.06 -3.16
C THR A 34 -37.23 8.67 -2.37
N HIS A 35 -37.24 8.50 -1.04
CA HIS A 35 -38.29 8.99 -0.14
C HIS A 35 -37.71 9.91 0.93
N ALA A 36 -38.53 10.82 1.46
CA ALA A 36 -38.20 11.59 2.65
C ALA A 36 -38.37 10.66 3.85
N VAL A 37 -37.27 10.31 4.52
CA VAL A 37 -37.28 9.36 5.65
C VAL A 37 -36.23 9.76 6.67
N THR A 38 -36.39 9.31 7.92
CA THR A 38 -35.40 9.48 8.97
C THR A 38 -34.89 8.12 9.44
N VAL A 39 -33.57 7.93 9.44
CA VAL A 39 -32.89 6.71 9.90
C VAL A 39 -31.72 7.10 10.79
N ASP A 40 -31.60 6.50 11.98
CA ASP A 40 -30.57 6.80 12.98
C ASP A 40 -30.45 8.29 13.34
N SER A 41 -31.58 9.01 13.37
CA SER A 41 -31.67 10.47 13.56
C SER A 41 -31.12 11.32 12.40
N THR A 42 -30.73 10.69 11.29
CA THR A 42 -30.31 11.36 10.06
C THR A 42 -31.50 11.48 9.10
N PRO A 43 -31.90 12.71 8.71
CA PRO A 43 -32.93 12.91 7.70
C PRO A 43 -32.35 12.72 6.29
N TYR A 44 -33.03 11.92 5.47
CA TYR A 44 -32.70 11.71 4.06
C TYR A 44 -33.66 12.49 3.17
N LEU A 45 -33.10 13.24 2.23
CA LEU A 45 -33.88 14.03 1.29
C LEU A 45 -34.33 13.18 0.10
N PRO A 46 -35.58 13.35 -0.40
CA PRO A 46 -36.11 12.63 -1.56
C PRO A 46 -35.53 13.21 -2.85
N ARG A 47 -34.24 12.94 -3.10
CA ARG A 47 -33.48 13.50 -4.22
C ARG A 47 -33.15 12.49 -5.30
N VAL A 48 -33.22 11.19 -5.00
CA VAL A 48 -32.90 10.13 -5.96
C VAL A 48 -34.10 9.85 -6.84
N VAL A 49 -33.98 10.12 -8.12
CA VAL A 49 -35.00 9.84 -9.14
C VAL A 49 -34.80 8.43 -9.70
N GLU A 50 -33.55 8.04 -9.95
CA GLU A 50 -33.20 6.75 -10.54
C GLU A 50 -31.84 6.28 -10.01
N ASN A 51 -31.70 4.96 -9.88
CA ASN A 51 -30.43 4.31 -9.57
C ASN A 51 -30.35 2.92 -10.23
N ASN A 52 -29.13 2.40 -10.43
CA ASN A 52 -28.87 1.11 -11.07
C ASN A 52 -28.25 0.05 -10.13
N LEU A 53 -28.56 0.11 -8.83
CA LEU A 53 -27.80 -0.58 -7.78
C LEU A 53 -27.82 -2.14 -7.85
N PHE A 54 -28.66 -2.74 -8.71
CA PHE A 54 -28.91 -4.18 -8.72
C PHE A 54 -28.04 -5.02 -9.69
N GLU A 55 -27.05 -4.44 -10.36
CA GLU A 55 -26.10 -5.19 -11.19
C GLU A 55 -24.93 -5.75 -10.33
N VAL A 56 -25.21 -6.79 -9.54
CA VAL A 56 -24.16 -7.54 -8.82
C VAL A 56 -23.43 -8.46 -9.80
N GLN A 57 -22.10 -8.31 -9.91
CA GLN A 57 -21.26 -9.25 -10.67
C GLN A 57 -20.61 -10.22 -9.69
N ALA A 58 -21.12 -11.46 -9.65
CA ALA A 58 -20.44 -12.56 -9.00
C ALA A 58 -19.26 -13.03 -9.87
N ALA A 59 -18.15 -13.36 -9.22
CA ALA A 59 -16.90 -13.82 -9.82
C ALA A 59 -16.38 -12.92 -10.96
N SER A 60 -16.46 -11.59 -10.78
CA SER A 60 -15.96 -10.65 -11.79
C SER A 60 -14.49 -10.91 -12.14
N GLU A 61 -14.05 -10.65 -13.38
CA GLU A 61 -12.61 -10.78 -13.76
C GLU A 61 -11.70 -9.89 -12.90
N SER A 62 -12.27 -8.84 -12.29
CA SER A 62 -11.66 -7.99 -11.25
C SER A 62 -11.47 -8.68 -9.89
N GLY A 63 -12.02 -9.88 -9.71
CA GLY A 63 -11.89 -10.73 -8.53
C GLY A 63 -12.80 -10.33 -7.36
N VAL A 64 -13.73 -9.40 -7.54
CA VAL A 64 -14.54 -8.84 -6.45
C VAL A 64 -16.01 -9.15 -6.71
N ASP A 65 -16.68 -9.76 -5.72
CA ASP A 65 -18.13 -10.02 -5.73
C ASP A 65 -18.85 -8.77 -5.22
N ALA A 66 -18.90 -7.73 -6.05
CA ALA A 66 -19.54 -6.48 -5.67
C ALA A 66 -20.07 -5.70 -6.87
N ILE A 67 -20.94 -4.75 -6.56
CA ILE A 67 -21.47 -3.79 -7.54
C ILE A 67 -20.31 -2.90 -8.01
N PRO A 68 -19.86 -2.96 -9.28
CA PRO A 68 -18.63 -2.29 -9.72
C PRO A 68 -18.77 -0.77 -9.80
N ARG A 69 -20.00 -0.28 -10.04
CA ARG A 69 -20.34 1.14 -10.10
C ARG A 69 -21.81 1.35 -9.78
N ILE A 70 -22.15 2.52 -9.24
CA ILE A 70 -23.52 2.99 -9.12
C ILE A 70 -23.64 4.29 -9.90
N ARG A 71 -24.73 4.43 -10.64
CA ARG A 71 -25.17 5.66 -11.29
C ARG A 71 -26.42 6.14 -10.57
N LEU A 72 -26.43 7.42 -10.22
CA LEU A 72 -27.56 8.10 -9.60
C LEU A 72 -28.03 9.21 -10.53
N THR A 73 -29.35 9.27 -10.75
CA THR A 73 -30.02 10.43 -11.33
C THR A 73 -30.70 11.18 -10.19
N LEU A 74 -30.28 12.42 -9.96
CA LEU A 74 -30.75 13.24 -8.85
C LEU A 74 -31.65 14.38 -9.35
N ALA A 75 -32.67 14.74 -8.55
CA ALA A 75 -33.58 15.85 -8.84
C ALA A 75 -32.89 17.20 -8.59
N ASN A 76 -32.69 17.96 -9.67
CA ASN A 76 -31.91 19.21 -9.67
C ASN A 76 -32.71 20.44 -10.16
N ALA A 77 -34.05 20.36 -10.16
CA ALA A 77 -34.91 21.47 -10.58
C ALA A 77 -34.70 22.78 -9.77
N ASP A 78 -34.18 22.67 -8.54
CA ASP A 78 -33.83 23.79 -7.66
C ASP A 78 -32.34 24.18 -7.74
N SER A 79 -31.59 23.61 -8.69
CA SER A 79 -30.15 23.83 -8.90
C SER A 79 -29.25 23.46 -7.72
N ARG A 80 -29.74 22.73 -6.70
CA ARG A 80 -28.95 22.35 -5.52
C ARG A 80 -27.65 21.63 -5.89
N PHE A 81 -27.73 20.64 -6.78
CA PHE A 81 -26.56 19.83 -7.16
C PHE A 81 -25.61 20.59 -8.10
N SER A 82 -26.15 21.49 -8.93
CA SER A 82 -25.33 22.42 -9.71
C SER A 82 -24.48 23.33 -8.82
N GLN A 83 -25.02 23.81 -7.70
CA GLN A 83 -24.29 24.63 -6.73
C GLN A 83 -23.21 23.82 -6.00
N LEU A 84 -23.54 22.61 -5.57
CA LEU A 84 -22.56 21.71 -4.93
C LEU A 84 -21.43 21.33 -5.88
N GLU A 85 -21.70 21.13 -7.17
CA GLU A 85 -20.64 20.87 -8.15
C GLU A 85 -19.72 22.09 -8.36
N ALA A 86 -20.28 23.30 -8.35
CA ALA A 86 -19.48 24.51 -8.49
C ALA A 86 -18.51 24.73 -7.33
N ASN A 87 -18.93 24.37 -6.11
CA ASN A 87 -18.09 24.36 -4.91
C ASN A 87 -18.80 23.53 -3.82
N PRO A 88 -18.26 22.38 -3.37
CA PRO A 88 -16.86 21.92 -3.51
C PRO A 88 -16.55 20.98 -4.70
N GLY A 89 -17.55 20.53 -5.46
CA GLY A 89 -17.40 19.52 -6.51
C GLY A 89 -17.65 18.09 -6.01
N PHE A 90 -18.17 17.21 -6.89
CA PHE A 90 -18.43 15.80 -6.57
C PHE A 90 -17.24 14.88 -6.81
N LYS A 91 -16.27 15.28 -7.64
CA LYS A 91 -15.11 14.44 -7.95
C LYS A 91 -14.30 14.13 -6.68
N GLY A 92 -14.18 12.84 -6.37
CA GLY A 92 -13.43 12.38 -5.21
C GLY A 92 -14.25 12.28 -3.93
N ALA A 93 -15.53 12.69 -3.94
CA ALA A 93 -16.43 12.54 -2.80
C ALA A 93 -16.69 11.05 -2.51
N ALA A 94 -16.78 10.69 -1.23
CA ALA A 94 -17.06 9.32 -0.81
C ALA A 94 -18.58 9.08 -0.80
N LEU A 95 -19.03 7.98 -1.40
CA LEU A 95 -20.43 7.54 -1.40
C LEU A 95 -20.54 6.22 -0.64
N THR A 96 -21.45 6.16 0.33
CA THR A 96 -21.91 4.90 0.95
C THR A 96 -23.37 4.70 0.62
N ALA A 97 -23.72 3.54 0.07
CA ALA A 97 -25.11 3.15 -0.13
C ALA A 97 -25.50 2.08 0.90
N ARG A 98 -26.63 2.27 1.56
CA ARG A 98 -27.21 1.35 2.53
C ARG A 98 -28.59 0.87 2.06
N PHE A 99 -28.91 -0.38 2.31
CA PHE A 99 -30.21 -0.98 2.08
C PHE A 99 -30.92 -1.23 3.41
N LEU A 100 -32.22 -0.93 3.47
CA LEU A 100 -33.11 -1.35 4.55
C LEU A 100 -34.54 -1.48 4.06
N PHE A 101 -35.38 -2.10 4.87
CA PHE A 101 -36.83 -1.98 4.78
C PHE A 101 -37.34 -0.87 5.69
N TYR A 102 -38.26 -0.06 5.18
CA TYR A 102 -38.82 1.09 5.88
C TYR A 102 -40.34 1.05 5.88
N ASP A 103 -40.93 1.30 7.04
CA ASP A 103 -42.36 1.46 7.20
C ASP A 103 -42.72 2.93 6.99
N LEU A 104 -43.28 3.24 5.83
CA LEU A 104 -43.69 4.60 5.47
C LEU A 104 -44.94 5.07 6.22
N GLU A 105 -45.75 4.17 6.76
CA GLU A 105 -46.95 4.53 7.53
C GLU A 105 -46.56 4.94 8.96
N LEU A 106 -45.64 4.20 9.57
CA LEU A 106 -45.11 4.48 10.91
C LEU A 106 -43.93 5.46 10.92
N ASP A 107 -43.44 5.88 9.75
CA ASP A 107 -42.25 6.73 9.57
C ASP A 107 -41.04 6.20 10.37
N ALA A 108 -40.79 4.90 10.25
CA ALA A 108 -39.77 4.20 11.04
C ALA A 108 -39.06 3.08 10.26
N PRO A 109 -37.76 2.82 10.55
CA PRO A 109 -37.06 1.66 9.99
C PRO A 109 -37.73 0.34 10.42
N ALA A 110 -38.06 -0.50 9.44
CA ALA A 110 -38.62 -1.83 9.68
C ALA A 110 -37.51 -2.88 9.91
N SER A 111 -36.34 -2.66 9.31
CA SER A 111 -35.12 -3.45 9.53
C SER A 111 -33.91 -2.61 9.88
N GLU A 112 -32.82 -3.29 10.26
CA GLU A 112 -31.47 -2.72 10.22
C GLU A 112 -31.09 -2.25 8.81
N ALA A 113 -30.13 -1.31 8.75
CA ALA A 113 -29.52 -0.86 7.52
C ALA A 113 -28.21 -1.61 7.25
N GLN A 114 -28.05 -2.14 6.04
CA GLN A 114 -26.87 -2.87 5.60
C GLN A 114 -26.12 -2.10 4.51
N VAL A 115 -24.81 -1.94 4.65
CA VAL A 115 -23.98 -1.33 3.61
C VAL A 115 -23.86 -2.27 2.41
N VAL A 116 -24.31 -1.81 1.24
CA VAL A 116 -24.29 -2.58 -0.02
C VAL A 116 -23.25 -2.08 -1.03
N PHE A 117 -22.79 -0.82 -0.87
CA PHE A 117 -21.75 -0.26 -1.72
C PHE A 117 -20.98 0.84 -0.99
N ARG A 118 -19.67 0.89 -1.26
CA ARG A 118 -18.82 2.06 -0.96
C ARG A 118 -18.01 2.40 -2.19
N GLY A 119 -17.95 3.68 -2.54
CA GLY A 119 -17.27 4.12 -3.73
C GLY A 119 -16.88 5.59 -3.70
N VAL A 120 -16.26 6.02 -4.79
CA VAL A 120 -15.82 7.39 -5.00
C VAL A 120 -16.54 7.96 -6.21
N LEU A 121 -17.13 9.14 -6.05
CA LEU A 121 -17.85 9.84 -7.10
C LEU A 121 -16.90 10.42 -8.14
N ASN A 122 -17.28 10.28 -9.41
CA ASN A 122 -16.69 11.01 -10.53
C ASN A 122 -17.29 12.43 -10.62
N PRO A 123 -16.74 13.31 -11.46
CA PRO A 123 -17.49 14.47 -11.93
C PRO A 123 -18.86 14.05 -12.48
N PRO A 124 -19.85 14.95 -12.52
CA PRO A 124 -21.15 14.64 -13.09
C PRO A 124 -21.02 14.15 -14.52
N ASP A 125 -21.75 13.08 -14.84
CA ASP A 125 -21.85 12.55 -16.19
C ASP A 125 -22.68 13.49 -17.08
N GLU A 126 -23.66 14.18 -16.48
CA GLU A 126 -24.61 15.05 -17.16
C GLU A 126 -25.28 15.98 -16.15
N VAL A 127 -25.46 17.24 -16.52
CA VAL A 127 -26.18 18.25 -15.74
C VAL A 127 -27.21 18.91 -16.64
N THR A 128 -28.48 18.83 -16.25
CA THR A 128 -29.59 19.48 -16.94
C THR A 128 -30.33 20.43 -15.98
N GLU A 129 -31.32 21.16 -16.49
CA GLU A 129 -32.17 22.04 -15.66
C GLU A 129 -32.97 21.27 -14.60
N THR A 130 -33.27 19.98 -14.83
CA THR A 130 -34.13 19.19 -13.95
C THR A 130 -33.43 18.01 -13.29
N THR A 131 -32.32 17.53 -13.87
CA THR A 131 -31.61 16.34 -13.40
C THR A 131 -30.10 16.57 -13.28
N PHE A 132 -29.48 15.82 -12.38
CA PHE A 132 -28.04 15.78 -12.18
C PHE A 132 -27.60 14.33 -12.09
N ARG A 133 -26.76 13.88 -13.03
CA ARG A 133 -26.34 12.48 -13.10
C ARG A 133 -24.90 12.33 -12.64
N VAL A 134 -24.69 11.42 -11.70
CA VAL A 134 -23.35 11.08 -11.17
C VAL A 134 -23.13 9.59 -11.18
N THR A 135 -21.87 9.19 -11.37
CA THR A 135 -21.44 7.81 -11.24
C THR A 135 -20.37 7.68 -10.15
N ALA A 136 -20.59 6.76 -9.21
CA ALA A 136 -19.59 6.31 -8.25
C ALA A 136 -18.94 5.01 -8.71
N ILE A 137 -17.62 4.92 -8.58
CA ILE A 137 -16.86 3.69 -8.83
C ILE A 137 -16.62 3.01 -7.48
N ASN A 138 -16.84 1.68 -7.41
CA ASN A 138 -16.62 0.92 -6.20
C ASN A 138 -15.17 1.09 -5.71
N ARG A 139 -14.98 1.25 -4.40
CA ARG A 139 -13.65 1.38 -3.79
C ARG A 139 -12.78 0.14 -3.95
N MET A 140 -13.40 -1.03 -4.14
CA MET A 140 -12.72 -2.27 -4.50
C MET A 140 -12.28 -2.33 -5.96
N ASN A 141 -12.68 -1.37 -6.81
CA ASN A 141 -12.10 -1.24 -8.14
C ASN A 141 -10.69 -0.64 -8.05
N LEU A 142 -9.71 -1.53 -7.93
CA LEU A 142 -8.30 -1.20 -7.80
C LEU A 142 -7.55 -1.16 -9.15
N GLN A 143 -8.27 -1.10 -10.28
CA GLN A 143 -7.65 -1.12 -11.63
C GLN A 143 -6.83 0.14 -11.93
N ARG A 144 -7.20 1.28 -11.34
CA ARG A 144 -6.50 2.57 -11.53
C ARG A 144 -5.42 2.84 -10.47
N VAL A 145 -5.34 1.98 -9.45
CA VAL A 145 -4.28 2.03 -8.44
C VAL A 145 -3.14 1.15 -8.91
N LEU A 146 -1.92 1.65 -8.92
CA LEU A 146 -0.77 0.99 -9.51
C LEU A 146 0.36 0.87 -8.48
N LEU A 147 0.86 -0.35 -8.30
CA LEU A 147 1.96 -0.72 -7.40
C LEU A 147 3.15 -1.27 -8.21
N PRO A 148 4.41 -0.98 -7.84
CA PRO A 148 4.84 -0.07 -6.78
C PRO A 148 4.50 1.40 -7.08
N THR A 149 4.45 2.23 -6.03
CA THR A 149 4.10 3.66 -6.14
C THR A 149 5.32 4.57 -6.23
N LEU A 150 6.44 4.14 -5.67
CA LEU A 150 7.65 4.94 -5.55
C LEU A 150 8.45 4.94 -6.84
N ARG A 151 8.61 6.12 -7.44
CA ARG A 151 9.44 6.30 -8.63
C ARG A 151 10.90 6.52 -8.26
N ILE A 152 11.78 6.02 -9.11
CA ILE A 152 13.19 6.38 -9.09
C ILE A 152 13.35 7.74 -9.78
N GLN A 153 13.74 8.76 -9.03
CA GLN A 153 13.88 10.12 -9.50
C GLN A 153 14.90 10.89 -8.66
N ARG A 154 15.44 11.99 -9.20
CA ARG A 154 16.40 12.85 -8.46
C ARG A 154 15.74 13.62 -7.32
N ARG A 155 14.47 14.01 -7.48
CA ARG A 155 13.72 14.75 -6.46
C ARG A 155 13.15 13.83 -5.39
N CYS A 156 13.03 14.33 -4.17
CA CYS A 156 12.37 13.63 -3.09
C CYS A 156 10.89 13.32 -3.45
N PRO A 157 10.44 12.06 -3.34
CA PRO A 157 9.06 11.69 -3.68
C PRO A 157 8.07 11.87 -2.53
N TRP A 158 8.53 12.27 -1.34
CA TRP A 158 7.69 12.33 -0.14
C TRP A 158 6.88 13.62 -0.07
N SER A 159 5.58 13.51 0.23
CA SER A 159 4.73 14.67 0.46
C SER A 159 5.25 15.48 1.64
N PHE A 160 5.38 16.79 1.43
CA PHE A 160 5.87 17.71 2.45
C PHE A 160 4.72 18.23 3.33
N PRO A 161 4.82 18.14 4.66
CA PRO A 161 3.79 18.65 5.56
C PRO A 161 3.91 20.18 5.73
N SER A 162 2.98 20.91 5.11
CA SER A 162 2.97 22.37 5.02
C SER A 162 2.23 23.05 6.17
N THR A 163 1.15 22.43 6.68
CA THR A 163 0.35 22.96 7.79
C THR A 163 0.71 22.31 9.13
N LEU A 164 0.22 22.88 10.23
CA LEU A 164 0.45 22.32 11.56
C LEU A 164 -0.17 20.92 11.70
N GLU A 165 -1.39 20.73 11.20
CA GLU A 165 -2.10 19.44 11.23
C GLU A 165 -1.33 18.37 10.43
N GLU A 166 -0.79 18.75 9.28
CA GLU A 166 0.04 17.87 8.46
C GLU A 166 1.33 17.50 9.18
N ARG A 167 1.96 18.44 9.90
CA ARG A 167 3.17 18.17 10.70
C ARG A 167 2.89 17.30 11.92
N GLN A 168 1.72 17.45 12.55
CA GLN A 168 1.27 16.55 13.63
C GLN A 168 1.08 15.13 13.12
N GLU A 169 0.42 14.96 11.97
CA GLU A 169 0.30 13.66 11.31
C GLU A 169 1.69 13.14 10.93
N ALA A 170 2.59 14.00 10.45
CA ALA A 170 3.91 13.61 10.00
C ALA A 170 4.74 12.95 11.09
N VAL A 171 4.59 13.26 12.38
CA VAL A 171 5.46 12.70 13.44
C VAL A 171 5.47 11.17 13.44
N HIS A 172 4.29 10.55 13.46
CA HIS A 172 4.13 9.08 13.52
C HIS A 172 3.16 8.51 12.47
N GLY A 173 2.57 9.36 11.63
CA GLY A 173 1.59 9.00 10.61
C GLY A 173 0.14 8.94 11.11
N GLY A 174 -0.15 9.49 12.29
CA GLY A 174 -1.50 9.47 12.88
C GLY A 174 -2.08 8.05 13.02
N SER A 175 -3.37 7.88 12.74
CA SER A 175 -4.05 6.57 12.76
C SER A 175 -3.55 5.60 11.68
N GLU A 176 -2.96 6.14 10.60
CA GLU A 176 -2.53 5.35 9.45
C GLU A 176 -1.08 4.87 9.56
N GLY A 177 -0.32 5.38 10.54
CA GLY A 177 1.07 4.97 10.77
C GLY A 177 1.93 5.14 9.52
N GLN A 178 2.66 4.10 9.14
CA GLN A 178 3.56 4.15 7.99
C GLN A 178 2.87 4.43 6.64
N PHE A 179 1.56 4.26 6.55
CA PHE A 179 0.77 4.49 5.33
C PHE A 179 0.29 5.94 5.18
N SER A 180 0.53 6.79 6.18
CA SER A 180 0.26 8.23 6.06
C SER A 180 1.09 8.87 4.95
N ARG A 181 0.47 9.81 4.24
CA ARG A 181 1.11 10.59 3.17
C ARG A 181 2.34 11.37 3.66
N PHE A 182 2.35 11.82 4.91
CA PHE A 182 3.43 12.63 5.47
C PHE A 182 4.44 11.84 6.29
N HIS A 183 4.15 10.58 6.63
CA HIS A 183 5.05 9.77 7.43
C HIS A 183 6.44 9.67 6.78
N ALA A 184 6.55 9.44 5.47
CA ALA A 184 7.86 9.28 4.83
C ALA A 184 8.75 10.54 4.96
N CYS A 185 8.20 11.75 4.73
CA CYS A 185 8.94 13.01 4.90
C CYS A 185 9.17 13.30 6.38
N GLY A 186 8.09 13.43 7.15
CA GLY A 186 8.18 13.57 8.59
C GLY A 186 8.75 14.86 9.15
N TYR A 187 8.86 15.89 8.31
CA TYR A 187 9.31 17.19 8.76
C TYR A 187 8.28 17.77 9.74
N SER A 188 8.68 18.04 10.98
CA SER A 188 7.76 18.49 12.03
C SER A 188 8.51 19.15 13.20
N PRO A 189 9.31 20.21 12.96
CA PRO A 189 10.25 20.74 13.95
C PRO A 189 9.59 21.45 15.14
N ASP A 190 8.34 21.88 15.00
CA ASP A 190 7.54 22.59 15.99
C ASP A 190 6.56 21.67 16.75
N VAL A 191 6.60 20.37 16.48
CA VAL A 191 5.73 19.37 17.12
C VAL A 191 6.55 18.52 18.07
N ALA A 192 6.01 18.26 19.27
CA ALA A 192 6.66 17.39 20.25
C ALA A 192 6.96 16.00 19.68
N GLY A 193 8.19 15.51 19.85
CA GLY A 193 8.66 14.25 19.26
C GLY A 193 8.95 14.31 17.75
N GLY A 194 8.73 15.46 17.13
CA GLY A 194 9.06 15.74 15.75
C GLY A 194 10.54 16.05 15.52
N VAL A 195 10.94 16.11 14.25
CA VAL A 195 12.33 16.40 13.85
C VAL A 195 12.38 17.40 12.69
N GLY A 196 13.55 18.01 12.51
CA GLY A 196 13.85 18.94 11.43
C GLY A 196 14.31 20.30 11.95
N ASN A 197 14.68 21.17 11.02
CA ASN A 197 15.16 22.52 11.31
C ASN A 197 14.05 23.55 11.10
N LEU A 198 14.09 24.59 11.93
CA LEU A 198 13.30 25.81 11.74
C LEU A 198 14.04 26.77 10.81
N ASP A 199 13.29 27.58 10.08
CA ASP A 199 13.74 28.76 9.36
C ASP A 199 13.53 30.01 10.22
N GLY A 200 14.60 30.57 10.76
CA GLY A 200 14.50 31.77 11.61
C GLY A 200 13.55 31.64 12.82
N GLY A 201 13.32 30.41 13.31
CA GLY A 201 12.40 30.11 14.41
C GLY A 201 11.00 29.67 14.00
N SER A 202 10.67 29.64 12.71
CA SER A 202 9.39 29.12 12.17
C SER A 202 9.58 27.87 11.32
N PRO A 203 8.59 26.97 11.20
CA PRO A 203 8.68 25.84 10.28
C PRO A 203 8.66 26.31 8.81
N PHE A 204 9.39 25.60 7.96
CA PHE A 204 9.25 25.71 6.51
C PHE A 204 7.83 25.26 6.10
N THR A 205 7.17 26.00 5.22
CA THR A 205 5.81 25.70 4.72
C THR A 205 5.80 25.21 3.27
N GLU A 206 6.94 25.27 2.59
CA GLU A 206 7.13 24.82 1.21
C GLU A 206 8.34 23.91 1.10
N CYS A 207 8.44 23.15 0.00
CA CYS A 207 9.60 22.30 -0.32
C CYS A 207 9.70 22.10 -1.83
N ALA A 208 10.87 22.40 -2.41
CA ALA A 208 11.16 22.15 -3.82
C ALA A 208 11.59 20.68 -4.10
N TYR A 209 11.61 19.84 -3.06
CA TYR A 209 11.96 18.42 -3.10
C TYR A 209 13.40 18.15 -3.57
N THR A 210 14.30 19.11 -3.41
CA THR A 210 15.72 18.98 -3.77
C THR A 210 16.54 18.46 -2.59
N ARG A 211 17.75 17.95 -2.87
CA ARG A 211 18.73 17.62 -1.83
C ARG A 211 19.02 18.84 -0.93
N ALA A 212 19.22 20.02 -1.51
CA ALA A 212 19.51 21.25 -0.79
C ALA A 212 18.37 21.63 0.18
N ASP A 213 17.11 21.48 -0.26
CA ASP A 213 15.94 21.73 0.58
C ASP A 213 15.89 20.77 1.78
N CYS A 214 16.15 19.48 1.55
CA CYS A 214 16.22 18.50 2.62
C CYS A 214 17.38 18.76 3.59
N GLN A 215 18.52 19.26 3.11
CA GLN A 215 19.64 19.65 3.97
C GLN A 215 19.28 20.86 4.84
N ALA A 216 18.72 21.92 4.26
CA ALA A 216 18.30 23.12 4.99
C ALA A 216 17.30 22.77 6.12
N ARG A 217 16.36 21.87 5.82
CA ARG A 217 15.32 21.39 6.75
C ARG A 217 15.83 20.36 7.77
N GLY A 218 17.10 19.98 7.76
CA GLY A 218 17.64 18.97 8.69
C GLY A 218 17.14 17.56 8.43
N MET A 219 16.66 17.29 7.21
CA MET A 219 16.02 16.01 6.81
C MET A 219 16.94 15.11 5.98
N PHE A 220 18.14 15.57 5.62
CA PHE A 220 19.08 14.84 4.77
C PHE A 220 20.00 13.89 5.55
N ASP A 221 20.53 14.32 6.70
CA ASP A 221 21.37 13.48 7.59
C ASP A 221 20.89 13.56 9.04
N GLN A 222 21.04 14.73 9.64
CA GLN A 222 20.55 15.04 10.98
C GLN A 222 19.99 16.45 11.04
N ASP A 223 19.13 16.70 12.03
CA ASP A 223 18.64 18.04 12.33
C ASP A 223 19.60 18.81 13.26
N GLY A 224 19.28 20.06 13.56
CA GLY A 224 20.06 20.94 14.43
C GLY A 224 20.13 20.45 15.89
N ALA A 225 19.25 19.52 16.28
CA ALA A 225 19.27 18.84 17.57
C ALA A 225 20.04 17.49 17.52
N SER A 226 20.71 17.19 16.40
CA SER A 226 21.46 15.94 16.17
C SER A 226 20.60 14.67 16.15
N ASN A 227 19.29 14.79 15.89
CA ASN A 227 18.46 13.62 15.62
C ASN A 227 18.75 13.10 14.22
N ALA A 228 19.00 11.79 14.09
CA ALA A 228 19.20 11.16 12.78
C ALA A 228 17.89 11.16 11.97
N THR A 229 17.85 11.89 10.85
CA THR A 229 16.67 12.02 10.00
C THR A 229 16.80 11.17 8.74
N ARG A 230 17.77 11.45 7.87
CA ARG A 230 18.08 10.65 6.67
C ARG A 230 16.85 10.30 5.83
N ARG A 231 15.93 11.25 5.65
CA ARG A 231 14.60 11.03 5.05
C ARG A 231 14.51 11.43 3.58
N PHE A 232 15.60 11.90 2.96
CA PHE A 232 15.61 12.18 1.53
C PHE A 232 15.43 10.88 0.73
N GLY A 233 14.35 10.79 -0.05
CA GLY A 233 14.03 9.64 -0.90
C GLY A 233 14.41 9.82 -2.38
N GLY A 234 15.07 10.91 -2.74
CA GLY A 234 15.60 11.13 -4.09
C GLY A 234 16.92 10.41 -4.30
N ILE A 235 17.26 10.16 -5.56
CA ILE A 235 18.53 9.55 -6.00
C ILE A 235 19.21 10.50 -6.99
N GLU A 236 19.97 11.44 -6.43
CA GLU A 236 20.66 12.51 -7.16
C GLU A 236 22.17 12.24 -7.31
N PHE A 237 22.77 11.53 -6.35
CA PHE A 237 24.20 11.29 -6.32
C PHE A 237 24.67 10.44 -7.51
N VAL A 238 25.71 10.95 -8.16
CA VAL A 238 26.51 10.24 -9.14
C VAL A 238 27.97 10.46 -8.75
N PRO A 239 28.77 9.40 -8.55
CA PRO A 239 30.16 9.57 -8.16
C PRO A 239 30.98 10.17 -9.31
N ALA A 240 31.83 11.14 -8.98
CA ALA A 240 32.78 11.69 -9.95
C ALA A 240 33.84 10.66 -10.36
N SER A 241 34.34 10.80 -11.59
CA SER A 241 35.55 10.11 -12.04
C SER A 241 36.76 10.60 -11.25
N ILE A 242 37.61 9.68 -10.83
CA ILE A 242 38.83 9.93 -10.07
C ILE A 242 40.04 9.29 -10.77
N LEU A 243 41.24 9.78 -10.48
CA LEU A 243 42.46 9.13 -10.96
C LEU A 243 42.76 7.89 -10.12
N VAL A 244 42.85 6.74 -10.78
CA VAL A 244 43.08 5.43 -10.17
C VAL A 244 44.36 4.81 -10.72
N ARG A 245 44.88 3.81 -10.01
CA ARG A 245 46.00 2.99 -10.45
C ARG A 245 45.73 1.54 -10.06
N GLY A 246 45.60 0.66 -11.04
CA GLY A 246 45.41 -0.77 -10.81
C GLY A 246 46.66 -1.41 -10.20
N ALA A 247 46.47 -2.59 -9.60
CA ALA A 247 47.55 -3.39 -9.08
C ALA A 247 48.48 -3.81 -10.23
N GLY A 248 49.75 -3.40 -10.14
CA GLY A 248 50.76 -3.65 -11.17
C GLY A 248 50.88 -2.56 -12.24
N ASP A 249 50.00 -1.56 -12.25
CA ASP A 249 50.06 -0.46 -13.22
C ASP A 249 51.12 0.57 -12.85
N LYS A 250 51.88 1.01 -13.86
CA LYS A 250 52.88 2.09 -13.70
C LYS A 250 52.29 3.49 -13.87
N GLN A 251 51.13 3.60 -14.54
CA GLN A 251 50.49 4.88 -14.85
C GLN A 251 49.12 4.98 -14.17
N ARG A 252 48.68 6.21 -13.91
CA ARG A 252 47.33 6.49 -13.43
C ARG A 252 46.39 6.67 -14.63
N SER A 253 45.16 6.21 -14.49
CA SER A 253 44.09 6.38 -15.48
C SER A 253 42.85 6.96 -14.81
N ALA A 254 41.94 7.54 -15.59
CA ALA A 254 40.64 7.96 -15.09
C ALA A 254 39.77 6.72 -14.81
N SER A 255 39.10 6.69 -13.67
CA SER A 255 38.16 5.63 -13.32
C SER A 255 37.00 5.56 -14.32
N SER A 256 36.60 4.33 -14.67
CA SER A 256 35.33 4.12 -15.37
C SER A 256 34.16 4.37 -14.43
N VAL A 257 33.17 5.13 -14.91
CA VAL A 257 31.89 5.39 -14.23
C VAL A 257 30.77 5.03 -15.18
N ALA A 258 29.92 4.08 -14.79
CA ALA A 258 28.68 3.75 -15.48
C ALA A 258 27.49 4.26 -14.67
N VAL A 259 26.65 5.09 -15.28
CA VAL A 259 25.47 5.66 -14.64
C VAL A 259 24.23 5.10 -15.33
N ASN A 260 23.29 4.56 -14.55
CA ASN A 260 22.04 4.07 -15.10
C ASN A 260 21.02 5.20 -15.27
N GLU A 261 21.22 6.15 -16.19
CA GLU A 261 20.27 7.27 -16.33
C GLU A 261 18.87 6.83 -16.77
N ALA A 262 18.76 5.71 -17.50
CA ALA A 262 17.49 5.13 -17.92
C ALA A 262 16.56 4.77 -16.76
N ARG A 263 17.11 4.54 -15.55
CA ARG A 263 16.34 4.26 -14.32
C ARG A 263 15.38 5.38 -13.94
N TYR A 264 15.67 6.62 -14.37
CA TYR A 264 14.88 7.80 -14.00
C TYR A 264 13.56 7.79 -14.78
N ASN A 265 12.64 6.92 -14.34
CA ASN A 265 11.23 6.72 -14.74
C ASN A 265 10.76 5.31 -14.33
N ASP A 266 11.69 4.44 -13.95
CA ASP A 266 11.40 3.15 -13.33
C ASP A 266 10.89 3.32 -11.90
N PHE A 267 10.44 2.20 -11.34
CA PHE A 267 9.87 2.14 -10.00
C PHE A 267 10.81 1.39 -9.07
N VAL A 268 10.81 1.81 -7.81
CA VAL A 268 11.48 1.06 -6.76
C VAL A 268 10.67 -0.24 -6.54
N PRO A 269 11.30 -1.43 -6.61
CA PRO A 269 10.56 -2.67 -6.46
C PRO A 269 9.85 -2.78 -5.11
N LEU A 270 8.84 -3.64 -5.01
CA LEU A 270 8.18 -4.00 -3.75
C LEU A 270 8.17 -5.53 -3.63
N LEU A 271 8.87 -6.05 -2.61
CA LEU A 271 9.14 -7.47 -2.46
C LEU A 271 8.50 -8.00 -1.18
N TYR A 272 7.62 -9.00 -1.26
CA TYR A 272 7.03 -9.70 -0.12
C TYR A 272 7.46 -11.17 -0.06
N GLY A 273 7.54 -11.76 1.13
CA GLY A 273 8.01 -13.14 1.29
C GLY A 273 9.49 -13.31 0.88
N VAL A 274 9.88 -14.50 0.43
CA VAL A 274 11.26 -14.79 -0.01
C VAL A 274 11.33 -14.86 -1.52
N ASN A 275 12.06 -13.94 -2.16
CA ASN A 275 12.15 -13.88 -3.62
C ASN A 275 13.53 -13.51 -4.14
N TRP A 276 13.83 -14.03 -5.34
CA TRP A 276 14.85 -13.45 -6.22
C TRP A 276 14.30 -12.22 -6.93
N SER A 277 15.08 -11.15 -6.97
CA SER A 277 14.81 -9.95 -7.78
C SER A 277 16.06 -9.51 -8.55
N GLU A 278 15.85 -8.70 -9.58
CA GLU A 278 16.88 -8.01 -10.36
C GLU A 278 16.81 -6.51 -10.04
N PRO A 279 17.37 -6.07 -8.89
CA PRO A 279 17.26 -4.69 -8.47
C PRO A 279 17.97 -3.74 -9.45
N PRO A 280 17.43 -2.54 -9.70
CA PRO A 280 18.10 -1.55 -10.51
C PRO A 280 19.42 -1.10 -9.86
N VAL A 281 20.50 -1.19 -10.65
CA VAL A 281 21.80 -0.61 -10.30
C VAL A 281 21.76 0.89 -10.54
N VAL A 282 22.14 1.68 -9.54
CA VAL A 282 22.11 3.15 -9.59
C VAL A 282 23.30 3.69 -10.37
N PHE A 283 24.50 3.29 -9.97
CA PHE A 283 25.73 3.63 -10.65
C PHE A 283 26.77 2.55 -10.36
N ALA A 284 27.83 2.49 -11.14
CA ALA A 284 29.04 1.76 -10.84
C ALA A 284 30.27 2.63 -11.08
N ARG A 285 31.24 2.61 -10.17
CA ARG A 285 32.53 3.28 -10.33
C ARG A 285 33.66 2.30 -10.03
N ASN A 286 34.64 2.25 -10.93
CA ASN A 286 35.88 1.51 -10.72
C ASN A 286 36.88 2.32 -9.89
N ASP A 287 37.52 1.71 -8.89
CA ASP A 287 38.58 2.35 -8.08
C ASP A 287 40.02 1.95 -8.49
N GLY A 288 40.15 1.29 -9.65
CA GLY A 288 41.38 0.74 -10.19
C GLY A 288 41.43 -0.79 -10.06
N ASN A 289 40.95 -1.35 -8.95
CA ASN A 289 41.01 -2.79 -8.67
C ASN A 289 39.64 -3.42 -8.43
N LEU A 290 38.71 -2.63 -7.89
CA LEU A 290 37.38 -3.03 -7.54
C LEU A 290 36.37 -2.10 -8.22
N THR A 291 35.21 -2.65 -8.54
CA THR A 291 34.05 -1.87 -8.97
C THR A 291 33.06 -1.77 -7.83
N ARG A 292 32.73 -0.54 -7.45
CA ARG A 292 31.80 -0.21 -6.36
C ARG A 292 30.50 0.32 -6.95
N PHE A 293 29.38 -0.21 -6.52
CA PHE A 293 28.06 0.16 -7.02
C PHE A 293 26.98 0.06 -5.97
N GLU A 294 25.87 0.73 -6.23
CA GLU A 294 24.66 0.71 -5.40
C GLU A 294 23.52 0.08 -6.17
N ALA A 295 22.70 -0.72 -5.48
CA ALA A 295 21.47 -1.29 -6.03
C ALA A 295 20.30 -1.06 -5.06
N VAL A 296 19.14 -0.68 -5.60
CA VAL A 296 17.92 -0.44 -4.82
C VAL A 296 17.06 -1.69 -4.82
N ILE A 297 16.82 -2.27 -3.65
CA ILE A 297 16.20 -3.60 -3.51
C ILE A 297 14.68 -3.52 -3.43
N SER A 298 14.16 -2.69 -2.53
CA SER A 298 12.72 -2.61 -2.25
C SER A 298 12.35 -1.25 -1.67
N SER A 299 11.10 -0.83 -1.86
CA SER A 299 10.48 0.23 -1.08
C SER A 299 10.00 -0.36 0.25
N GLY A 300 10.30 0.28 1.38
CA GLY A 300 9.95 -0.21 2.71
C GLY A 300 10.98 -1.16 3.32
N ALA A 301 10.89 -1.35 4.64
CA ALA A 301 11.85 -2.09 5.43
C ALA A 301 11.81 -3.58 5.14
N ILE A 302 12.92 -4.16 4.68
CA ILE A 302 13.05 -5.61 4.50
C ILE A 302 13.60 -6.27 5.77
N THR A 303 13.46 -7.60 5.86
CA THR A 303 14.03 -8.35 6.99
C THR A 303 15.51 -8.61 6.79
N ARG A 304 15.92 -9.17 5.65
CA ARG A 304 17.34 -9.37 5.32
C ARG A 304 17.57 -9.69 3.86
N VAL A 305 18.79 -9.40 3.40
CA VAL A 305 19.35 -9.95 2.17
C VAL A 305 19.98 -11.31 2.48
N VAL A 306 19.58 -12.33 1.73
CA VAL A 306 20.05 -13.70 1.89
C VAL A 306 21.27 -13.97 1.00
N LYS A 307 21.21 -13.49 -0.25
CA LYS A 307 22.21 -13.80 -1.27
C LYS A 307 22.31 -12.71 -2.34
N VAL A 308 23.52 -12.44 -2.82
CA VAL A 308 23.78 -11.48 -3.90
C VAL A 308 24.63 -12.17 -4.98
N LEU A 309 24.16 -12.07 -6.23
CA LEU A 309 24.90 -12.51 -7.41
C LEU A 309 25.19 -11.30 -8.30
N VAL A 310 26.43 -11.20 -8.78
CA VAL A 310 26.86 -10.20 -9.76
C VAL A 310 27.38 -10.96 -10.98
N ASN A 311 26.76 -10.74 -12.14
CA ASN A 311 27.08 -11.47 -13.37
C ASN A 311 27.11 -13.01 -13.16
N ASN A 312 26.16 -13.50 -12.36
CA ASN A 312 26.00 -14.91 -11.96
C ASN A 312 27.06 -15.47 -10.99
N ILE A 313 27.95 -14.62 -10.47
CA ILE A 313 28.93 -15.00 -9.44
C ILE A 313 28.43 -14.53 -8.08
N GLU A 314 28.47 -15.41 -7.09
CA GLU A 314 28.08 -15.08 -5.73
C GLU A 314 29.09 -14.13 -5.09
N ILE A 315 28.60 -13.03 -4.53
CA ILE A 315 29.38 -12.08 -3.75
C ILE A 315 29.06 -12.31 -2.27
N PRO A 316 30.07 -12.53 -1.40
CA PRO A 316 29.82 -12.76 0.02
C PRO A 316 29.41 -11.48 0.75
N ALA A 317 28.74 -11.62 1.90
CA ALA A 317 28.45 -10.49 2.78
C ALA A 317 29.75 -9.93 3.38
N ALA A 318 29.80 -8.62 3.63
CA ALA A 318 30.95 -7.96 4.25
C ALA A 318 31.24 -8.52 5.65
N VAL A 319 32.52 -8.75 5.94
CA VAL A 319 33.01 -9.16 7.26
C VAL A 319 33.93 -8.08 7.80
N ASN A 320 33.52 -7.45 8.90
CA ASN A 320 34.28 -6.37 9.51
C ASN A 320 35.72 -6.79 9.84
N GLY A 321 36.69 -5.96 9.45
CA GLY A 321 38.12 -6.18 9.73
C GLY A 321 38.81 -7.22 8.85
N ARG A 322 38.13 -7.80 7.85
CA ARG A 322 38.70 -8.80 6.94
C ARG A 322 38.99 -8.20 5.57
N ASP A 323 40.16 -8.50 5.00
CA ASP A 323 40.43 -8.22 3.59
C ASP A 323 39.62 -9.18 2.71
N MET A 324 38.74 -8.59 1.89
CA MET A 324 37.84 -9.29 0.98
C MET A 324 38.04 -8.83 -0.47
N THR A 325 39.18 -8.19 -0.78
CA THR A 325 39.49 -7.65 -2.11
C THR A 325 39.38 -8.71 -3.22
N ALA A 326 39.80 -9.95 -2.95
CA ALA A 326 39.77 -11.03 -3.93
C ALA A 326 38.34 -11.55 -4.22
N SER A 327 37.45 -11.54 -3.23
CA SER A 327 36.07 -12.05 -3.38
C SER A 327 35.06 -10.96 -3.72
N GLY A 328 35.39 -9.70 -3.42
CA GLY A 328 34.39 -8.65 -3.26
C GLY A 328 33.54 -8.86 -2.00
N TRP A 329 32.60 -7.96 -1.78
CA TRP A 329 31.63 -8.04 -0.69
C TRP A 329 30.37 -7.21 -0.97
N TRP A 330 29.30 -7.45 -0.22
CA TRP A 330 28.14 -6.55 -0.17
C TRP A 330 27.73 -6.21 1.26
N SER A 331 27.05 -5.08 1.44
CA SER A 331 26.47 -4.65 2.72
C SER A 331 25.19 -3.86 2.51
N VAL A 332 24.19 -4.06 3.36
CA VAL A 332 23.00 -3.20 3.43
C VAL A 332 23.39 -1.91 4.13
N PHE A 333 23.20 -0.77 3.47
CA PHE A 333 23.48 0.54 4.07
C PHE A 333 22.20 1.34 4.35
N ALA A 334 21.11 1.05 3.62
CA ALA A 334 19.77 1.55 3.92
C ALA A 334 18.81 0.35 4.04
N GLY A 335 18.15 0.22 5.20
CA GLY A 335 17.30 -0.95 5.50
C GLY A 335 15.87 -0.86 4.96
N GLY A 336 15.44 0.29 4.46
CA GLY A 336 14.04 0.55 4.05
C GLY A 336 13.15 1.17 5.11
N ASN A 337 13.68 1.40 6.31
CA ASN A 337 13.04 2.22 7.32
C ASN A 337 12.90 3.67 6.84
N ARG A 338 12.04 4.43 7.52
CA ARG A 338 11.85 5.86 7.30
C ARG A 338 13.18 6.63 7.31
N THR A 339 14.03 6.35 8.29
CA THR A 339 15.40 6.86 8.38
C THR A 339 16.31 5.94 7.58
N GLY A 340 16.87 6.47 6.50
CA GLY A 340 17.79 5.77 5.62
C GLY A 340 19.22 5.66 6.18
N GLY A 341 20.18 5.43 5.29
CA GLY A 341 21.60 5.37 5.63
C GLY A 341 22.50 5.69 4.45
N PHE A 342 23.76 5.98 4.74
CA PHE A 342 24.74 6.38 3.74
C PHE A 342 25.71 5.26 3.39
N ASN A 343 26.11 5.22 2.13
CA ASN A 343 27.19 4.37 1.68
C ASN A 343 28.55 5.05 1.90
N PHE A 344 29.27 4.62 2.94
CA PHE A 344 30.59 5.15 3.29
C PHE A 344 31.74 4.72 2.36
N ASN A 345 31.45 4.00 1.27
CA ASN A 345 32.42 3.82 0.19
C ASN A 345 32.64 5.11 -0.62
N PHE A 346 31.81 6.13 -0.42
CA PHE A 346 31.89 7.43 -1.08
C PHE A 346 31.85 8.54 -0.04
N THR A 347 33.03 8.97 0.39
CA THR A 347 33.18 10.07 1.36
C THR A 347 34.04 11.20 0.82
N ASP A 348 33.89 12.37 1.43
CA ASP A 348 34.85 13.47 1.28
C ASP A 348 36.15 13.17 2.06
N ALA A 349 37.09 14.13 2.03
CA ALA A 349 38.37 14.03 2.72
C ALA A 349 38.25 13.98 4.26
N SER A 350 37.13 14.45 4.80
CA SER A 350 36.82 14.45 6.24
C SER A 350 36.06 13.19 6.67
N GLY A 351 35.74 12.29 5.74
CA GLY A 351 34.97 11.07 6.00
C GLY A 351 33.46 11.26 5.97
N ASN A 352 32.96 12.43 5.57
CA ASN A 352 31.52 12.66 5.45
C ASN A 352 30.98 11.96 4.20
N PRO A 353 29.79 11.35 4.26
CA PRO A 353 29.20 10.69 3.11
C PRO A 353 28.83 11.69 2.01
N LEU A 354 29.13 11.34 0.76
CA LEU A 354 28.77 12.13 -0.43
C LEU A 354 27.44 11.67 -1.07
N GLY A 355 27.06 10.42 -0.80
CA GLY A 355 25.89 9.73 -1.36
C GLY A 355 24.55 10.24 -0.83
N ASP A 356 23.45 9.69 -1.36
CA ASP A 356 22.10 9.91 -0.83
C ASP A 356 21.78 8.91 0.29
N PRO A 357 20.85 9.26 1.22
CA PRO A 357 20.50 8.39 2.35
C PRO A 357 19.46 7.31 2.03
N TYR A 358 18.74 7.40 0.90
CA TYR A 358 17.69 6.45 0.51
C TYR A 358 16.59 6.23 1.58
N GLY A 359 16.12 7.31 2.23
CA GLY A 359 15.08 7.21 3.26
C GLY A 359 13.82 6.53 2.72
N GLY A 360 13.29 5.53 3.44
CA GLY A 360 12.12 4.74 3.00
C GLY A 360 12.41 3.64 1.96
N MET A 361 13.66 3.45 1.56
CA MET A 361 14.08 2.44 0.59
C MET A 361 15.19 1.55 1.13
N THR A 362 15.17 0.28 0.73
CA THR A 362 16.27 -0.64 0.98
C THR A 362 17.28 -0.52 -0.15
N ALA A 363 18.54 -0.25 0.20
CA ALA A 363 19.64 -0.20 -0.75
C ALA A 363 20.88 -0.92 -0.21
N ILE A 364 21.61 -1.55 -1.12
CA ILE A 364 22.85 -2.26 -0.83
C ILE A 364 24.03 -1.66 -1.57
N SER A 365 25.18 -1.70 -0.92
CA SER A 365 26.48 -1.43 -1.53
C SER A 365 27.10 -2.75 -1.93
N ILE A 366 27.61 -2.83 -3.15
CA ILE A 366 28.26 -4.01 -3.69
C ILE A 366 29.65 -3.60 -4.20
N VAL A 367 30.64 -4.39 -3.86
CA VAL A 367 32.02 -4.26 -4.31
C VAL A 367 32.41 -5.55 -5.00
N ALA A 368 32.75 -5.48 -6.28
CA ALA A 368 33.12 -6.63 -7.08
C ALA A 368 34.55 -6.46 -7.64
N PRO A 369 35.38 -7.52 -7.67
CA PRO A 369 36.65 -7.51 -8.39
C PRO A 369 36.46 -7.20 -9.88
N ASN A 370 37.46 -6.55 -10.49
CA ASN A 370 37.43 -6.22 -11.93
C ASN A 370 37.24 -7.42 -12.85
N GLN A 371 37.66 -8.62 -12.41
CA GLN A 371 37.44 -9.87 -13.14
C GLN A 371 35.95 -10.23 -13.26
N ILE A 372 35.12 -9.74 -12.34
CA ILE A 372 33.67 -9.92 -12.36
C ILE A 372 32.99 -8.77 -13.11
N ASN A 373 33.40 -7.53 -12.83
CA ASN A 373 32.92 -6.34 -13.53
C ASN A 373 33.93 -5.18 -13.39
N ASP A 374 34.27 -4.52 -14.48
CA ASP A 374 35.26 -3.43 -14.56
C ASP A 374 34.63 -2.02 -14.68
N ALA A 375 33.32 -1.91 -14.41
CA ALA A 375 32.51 -0.69 -14.52
C ALA A 375 32.42 -0.06 -15.92
N LYS A 376 32.86 -0.72 -17.00
CA LYS A 376 32.61 -0.23 -18.37
C LYS A 376 31.15 -0.38 -18.79
N THR A 377 30.47 -1.37 -18.23
CA THR A 377 29.03 -1.58 -18.34
C THR A 377 28.43 -1.79 -16.96
N LEU A 378 27.14 -1.47 -16.81
CA LEU A 378 26.42 -1.78 -15.59
C LEU A 378 26.41 -3.30 -15.35
N PRO A 379 26.71 -3.77 -14.13
CA PRO A 379 26.63 -5.19 -13.79
C PRO A 379 25.17 -5.68 -13.75
N ARG A 380 24.94 -6.94 -14.10
CA ARG A 380 23.66 -7.60 -13.80
C ARG A 380 23.69 -8.11 -12.37
N VAL A 381 22.74 -7.65 -11.56
CA VAL A 381 22.63 -8.01 -10.14
C VAL A 381 21.37 -8.84 -9.92
N ARG A 382 21.50 -9.94 -9.17
CA ARG A 382 20.37 -10.72 -8.65
C ARG A 382 20.49 -10.83 -7.15
N VAL A 383 19.39 -10.59 -6.44
CA VAL A 383 19.37 -10.62 -4.97
C VAL A 383 18.25 -11.51 -4.48
N LEU A 384 18.57 -12.43 -3.57
CA LEU A 384 17.59 -13.19 -2.81
C LEU A 384 17.32 -12.47 -1.50
N THR A 385 16.07 -12.10 -1.27
CA THR A 385 15.66 -11.23 -0.16
C THR A 385 14.51 -11.84 0.61
N GLU A 386 14.57 -11.76 1.94
CA GLU A 386 13.38 -11.81 2.79
C GLU A 386 12.79 -10.40 2.80
N GLY A 387 11.67 -10.25 2.10
CA GLY A 387 11.05 -8.98 1.69
C GLY A 387 10.56 -8.10 2.83
N VAL A 388 9.68 -7.17 2.47
CA VAL A 388 9.18 -6.14 3.38
C VAL A 388 8.49 -6.74 4.59
N GLN A 389 8.74 -6.10 5.72
CA GLN A 389 8.02 -6.35 6.95
C GLN A 389 6.60 -5.83 6.83
N VAL A 390 5.64 -6.63 7.27
CA VAL A 390 4.22 -6.30 7.24
C VAL A 390 3.69 -6.24 8.67
N GLU A 391 2.76 -5.31 8.93
CA GLU A 391 2.06 -5.23 10.21
C GLU A 391 1.18 -6.48 10.39
N ARG A 392 1.26 -7.10 11.56
CA ARG A 392 0.46 -8.28 11.91
C ARG A 392 -0.44 -7.96 13.08
N PHE A 393 -1.51 -8.72 13.22
CA PHE A 393 -2.49 -8.54 14.27
C PHE A 393 -2.80 -9.86 14.97
N ASP A 394 -3.17 -9.80 16.24
CA ASP A 394 -3.71 -10.95 16.96
C ASP A 394 -5.21 -11.14 16.65
N GLY A 395 -5.80 -12.22 17.18
CA GLY A 395 -7.23 -12.51 17.01
C GLY A 395 -8.18 -11.50 17.67
N ALA A 396 -7.66 -10.55 18.45
CA ALA A 396 -8.44 -9.43 18.99
C ALA A 396 -8.28 -8.15 18.14
N GLY A 397 -7.51 -8.21 17.05
CA GLY A 397 -7.22 -7.07 16.19
C GLY A 397 -6.18 -6.09 16.75
N ALA A 398 -5.45 -6.47 17.80
CA ALA A 398 -4.36 -5.66 18.35
C ALA A 398 -3.09 -5.86 17.53
N SER A 399 -2.33 -4.78 17.31
CA SER A 399 -1.11 -4.82 16.50
C SER A 399 -0.01 -5.60 17.23
N LEU A 400 0.58 -6.58 16.53
CA LEU A 400 1.77 -7.33 16.94
C LEU A 400 3.07 -6.71 16.41
N GLY A 401 2.97 -5.54 15.78
CA GLY A 401 4.07 -4.86 15.12
C GLY A 401 4.43 -5.44 13.75
N SER A 402 5.31 -4.73 13.05
CA SER A 402 5.81 -5.14 11.74
C SER A 402 6.88 -6.21 11.87
N ALA A 403 6.75 -7.29 11.10
CA ALA A 403 7.77 -8.33 11.02
C ALA A 403 7.76 -9.01 9.64
N PHE A 404 8.77 -9.83 9.37
CA PHE A 404 8.74 -10.71 8.20
C PHE A 404 7.48 -11.58 8.21
N SER A 405 6.82 -11.69 7.06
CA SER A 405 5.81 -12.70 6.85
C SER A 405 5.71 -13.07 5.37
N SER A 406 5.55 -14.37 5.10
CA SER A 406 5.10 -14.90 3.82
C SER A 406 3.60 -15.23 3.82
N ASN A 407 2.85 -14.88 4.87
CA ASN A 407 1.44 -15.18 4.97
C ASN A 407 0.63 -14.29 4.00
N PRO A 408 -0.16 -14.87 3.09
CA PRO A 408 -0.91 -14.13 2.09
C PRO A 408 -1.95 -13.16 2.67
N ALA A 409 -2.52 -13.44 3.85
CA ALA A 409 -3.50 -12.54 4.48
C ALA A 409 -2.85 -11.22 4.92
N TRP A 410 -1.67 -11.29 5.53
CA TRP A 410 -0.90 -10.08 5.92
C TRP A 410 -0.37 -9.30 4.72
N ILE A 411 0.08 -10.01 3.68
CA ILE A 411 0.51 -9.37 2.43
C ILE A 411 -0.67 -8.68 1.74
N LEU A 412 -1.84 -9.33 1.71
CA LEU A 412 -3.06 -8.76 1.16
C LEU A 412 -3.47 -7.48 1.92
N LEU A 413 -3.42 -7.52 3.25
CA LEU A 413 -3.70 -6.36 4.10
C LEU A 413 -2.76 -5.19 3.76
N ASP A 414 -1.45 -5.43 3.71
CA ASP A 414 -0.46 -4.39 3.38
C ASP A 414 -0.68 -3.82 1.97
N VAL A 415 -0.98 -4.67 0.97
CA VAL A 415 -1.32 -4.24 -0.40
C VAL A 415 -2.58 -3.36 -0.43
N LEU A 416 -3.62 -3.70 0.33
CA LEU A 416 -4.84 -2.89 0.45
C LEU A 416 -4.52 -1.53 1.11
N ARG A 417 -3.74 -1.51 2.21
CA ARG A 417 -3.33 -0.26 2.88
C ARG A 417 -2.51 0.64 1.95
N ARG A 418 -1.56 0.08 1.18
CA ARG A 418 -0.80 0.82 0.14
C ARG A 418 -1.67 1.33 -1.00
N SER A 419 -2.83 0.70 -1.20
CA SER A 419 -3.81 1.10 -2.21
C SER A 419 -4.78 2.18 -1.72
N GLY A 420 -4.60 2.68 -0.49
CA GLY A 420 -5.39 3.78 0.09
C GLY A 420 -6.54 3.33 1.00
N TRP A 421 -6.66 2.03 1.31
CA TRP A 421 -7.59 1.59 2.34
C TRP A 421 -7.12 2.01 3.73
N ARG A 422 -8.01 2.62 4.50
CA ARG A 422 -7.72 3.06 5.86
C ARG A 422 -7.96 1.93 6.85
N LYS A 423 -7.28 1.97 8.01
CA LYS A 423 -7.41 0.93 9.02
C LYS A 423 -8.85 0.77 9.51
N ASN A 424 -9.60 1.86 9.65
CA ASN A 424 -10.99 1.86 10.10
C ASN A 424 -11.99 1.35 9.05
N GLU A 425 -11.58 1.22 7.78
CA GLU A 425 -12.39 0.67 6.69
C GLU A 425 -12.21 -0.85 6.53
N LEU A 426 -11.28 -1.44 7.27
CA LEU A 426 -10.90 -2.84 7.18
C LEU A 426 -11.30 -3.56 8.47
N GLU A 427 -11.87 -4.74 8.31
CA GLU A 427 -12.21 -5.61 9.44
C GLU A 427 -10.96 -6.43 9.81
N ILE A 428 -10.13 -5.89 10.70
CA ILE A 428 -8.80 -6.42 11.01
C ILE A 428 -8.85 -7.85 11.58
N ILE A 429 -9.88 -8.21 12.35
CA ILE A 429 -9.99 -9.53 12.97
C ILE A 429 -10.08 -10.62 11.89
N SER A 430 -10.82 -10.38 10.82
CA SER A 430 -10.95 -11.31 9.69
C SER A 430 -9.63 -11.59 8.99
N PHE A 431 -8.71 -10.62 8.94
CA PHE A 431 -7.36 -10.85 8.42
C PHE A 431 -6.53 -11.72 9.37
N ALA A 432 -6.70 -11.57 10.68
CA ALA A 432 -6.06 -12.45 11.67
C ALA A 432 -6.60 -13.89 11.59
N ASP A 433 -7.91 -14.05 11.45
CA ASP A 433 -8.55 -15.37 11.28
C ASP A 433 -8.08 -16.05 9.99
N ALA A 434 -8.05 -15.31 8.88
CA ALA A 434 -7.54 -15.83 7.61
C ALA A 434 -6.03 -16.15 7.69
N ALA A 435 -5.25 -15.33 8.39
CA ALA A 435 -3.84 -15.59 8.60
C ALA A 435 -3.61 -16.88 9.40
N ALA A 436 -4.40 -17.13 10.45
CA ALA A 436 -4.30 -18.34 11.25
C ALA A 436 -4.53 -19.60 10.40
N VAL A 437 -5.51 -19.58 9.48
CA VAL A 437 -5.73 -20.69 8.53
C VAL A 437 -4.55 -20.87 7.58
N CYS A 438 -3.94 -19.77 7.11
CA CYS A 438 -2.78 -19.83 6.22
C CYS A 438 -1.53 -20.40 6.91
N ASP A 439 -1.37 -20.14 8.22
CA ASP A 439 -0.26 -20.61 9.04
C ASP A 439 -0.44 -22.07 9.53
N GLU A 440 -1.61 -22.69 9.31
CA GLU A 440 -1.82 -24.09 9.66
C GLU A 440 -0.77 -24.99 9.00
N THR A 441 -0.15 -25.87 9.80
CA THR A 441 0.87 -26.79 9.31
C THR A 441 0.22 -27.99 8.63
N ILE A 442 0.57 -28.23 7.37
CA ILE A 442 0.11 -29.37 6.58
C ILE A 442 1.27 -30.30 6.23
N ALA A 443 0.97 -31.60 6.13
CA ALA A 443 1.92 -32.57 5.61
C ALA A 443 2.06 -32.40 4.09
N ALA A 444 3.30 -32.38 3.62
CA ALA A 444 3.66 -32.31 2.21
C ALA A 444 4.85 -33.24 1.94
N THR A 445 5.28 -33.26 0.67
CA THR A 445 6.42 -34.07 0.24
C THR A 445 7.41 -33.16 -0.49
N ASP A 446 8.68 -33.28 -0.16
CA ASP A 446 9.73 -32.53 -0.85
C ASP A 446 10.00 -33.10 -2.27
N ASN A 447 10.92 -32.45 -3.01
CA ASN A 447 11.30 -32.87 -4.36
C ASN A 447 12.02 -34.24 -4.41
N GLN A 448 12.38 -34.81 -3.26
CA GLN A 448 13.04 -36.10 -3.11
C GLN A 448 12.10 -37.19 -2.57
N GLY A 449 10.82 -36.88 -2.32
CA GLY A 449 9.85 -37.84 -1.80
C GLY A 449 9.79 -37.94 -0.27
N ASN A 450 10.53 -37.11 0.47
CA ASN A 450 10.51 -37.14 1.93
C ASN A 450 9.31 -36.35 2.48
N ALA A 451 8.72 -36.86 3.56
CA ALA A 451 7.66 -36.15 4.27
C ALA A 451 8.23 -34.88 4.93
N ILE A 452 7.59 -33.75 4.66
CA ILE A 452 7.89 -32.45 5.25
C ILE A 452 6.62 -31.82 5.79
N SER A 453 6.77 -30.90 6.73
CA SER A 453 5.68 -30.06 7.23
C SER A 453 5.86 -28.64 6.70
N ILE A 454 4.82 -28.08 6.09
CA ILE A 454 4.82 -26.73 5.55
C ILE A 454 3.59 -25.95 6.00
N GLU A 455 3.67 -24.63 5.96
CA GLU A 455 2.50 -23.76 6.11
C GLU A 455 1.51 -24.02 4.96
N ARG A 456 0.20 -23.96 5.25
CA ARG A 456 -0.87 -24.22 4.29
C ARG A 456 -0.78 -23.32 3.06
N PHE A 457 -0.53 -22.03 3.27
CA PHE A 457 -0.38 -21.07 2.19
C PHE A 457 0.81 -20.13 2.44
N ARG A 458 1.61 -19.91 1.40
CA ARG A 458 2.72 -18.94 1.41
C ARG A 458 2.67 -18.09 0.15
N CYS A 459 2.98 -16.81 0.28
CA CYS A 459 3.04 -15.86 -0.82
C CYS A 459 4.42 -15.23 -0.91
N ASN A 460 5.08 -15.48 -2.03
CA ASN A 460 6.30 -14.83 -2.43
C ASN A 460 5.97 -13.96 -3.64
N LEU A 461 5.92 -12.64 -3.44
CA LEU A 461 5.50 -11.68 -4.47
C LEU A 461 6.62 -10.66 -4.73
N ALA A 462 7.09 -10.58 -5.97
CA ALA A 462 8.07 -9.59 -6.41
C ALA A 462 7.42 -8.64 -7.44
N LEU A 463 7.16 -7.40 -7.04
CA LEU A 463 6.67 -6.34 -7.92
C LEU A 463 7.84 -5.47 -8.37
N GLN A 464 8.45 -5.83 -9.50
CA GLN A 464 9.55 -5.07 -10.11
C GLN A 464 9.02 -4.04 -11.12
N ASP A 465 7.95 -4.40 -11.83
CA ASP A 465 7.24 -3.52 -12.75
C ASP A 465 5.90 -3.09 -12.17
N ARG A 466 5.35 -1.98 -12.68
CA ARG A 466 4.00 -1.56 -12.30
C ARG A 466 2.95 -2.58 -12.69
N ARG A 467 2.09 -2.91 -11.73
CA ARG A 467 0.87 -3.69 -11.89
C ARG A 467 -0.29 -2.97 -11.22
N THR A 468 -1.50 -3.22 -11.69
CA THR A 468 -2.68 -2.70 -10.99
C THR A 468 -2.80 -3.39 -9.64
N ALA A 469 -3.22 -2.67 -8.62
CA ALA A 469 -3.48 -3.28 -7.31
C ALA A 469 -4.59 -4.33 -7.42
N ALA A 470 -5.52 -4.20 -8.38
CA ALA A 470 -6.50 -5.24 -8.71
C ALA A 470 -5.83 -6.55 -9.16
N ASP A 471 -4.83 -6.49 -10.05
CA ASP A 471 -4.07 -7.68 -10.47
C ASP A 471 -3.33 -8.32 -9.31
N VAL A 472 -2.70 -7.49 -8.46
CA VAL A 472 -1.94 -7.97 -7.30
C VAL A 472 -2.86 -8.64 -6.27
N VAL A 473 -3.96 -7.97 -5.90
CA VAL A 473 -4.96 -8.50 -4.96
C VAL A 473 -5.56 -9.80 -5.48
N ARG A 474 -5.94 -9.86 -6.77
CA ARG A 474 -6.43 -11.08 -7.41
C ARG A 474 -5.41 -12.21 -7.34
N GLY A 475 -4.15 -11.92 -7.65
CA GLY A 475 -3.05 -12.89 -7.58
C GLY A 475 -2.86 -13.48 -6.18
N VAL A 476 -2.78 -12.64 -5.15
CA VAL A 476 -2.62 -13.10 -3.76
C VAL A 476 -3.83 -13.93 -3.32
N ARG A 477 -5.04 -13.46 -3.62
CA ARG A 477 -6.28 -14.10 -3.19
C ARG A 477 -6.50 -15.47 -3.81
N ASN A 478 -6.40 -15.57 -5.13
CA ASN A 478 -6.70 -16.82 -5.85
C ASN A 478 -5.74 -17.95 -5.46
N ASN A 479 -4.48 -17.62 -5.12
CA ASN A 479 -3.49 -18.60 -4.71
C ASN A 479 -3.62 -19.04 -3.23
N ALA A 480 -4.39 -18.31 -2.42
CA ALA A 480 -4.57 -18.58 -1.00
C ALA A 480 -6.03 -18.82 -0.60
N ARG A 481 -6.93 -19.02 -1.58
CA ARG A 481 -8.37 -19.23 -1.35
C ARG A 481 -9.01 -18.10 -0.54
N LEU A 482 -8.57 -16.86 -0.78
CA LEU A 482 -9.10 -15.70 -0.04
C LEU A 482 -10.17 -14.98 -0.85
N GLN A 483 -11.25 -14.59 -0.21
CA GLN A 483 -12.33 -13.78 -0.76
C GLN A 483 -12.45 -12.47 0.00
N LEU A 484 -12.89 -11.40 -0.68
CA LEU A 484 -13.09 -10.09 -0.08
C LEU A 484 -14.55 -9.70 -0.22
N ASN A 485 -15.19 -9.34 0.89
CA ASN A 485 -16.56 -8.86 0.91
C ASN A 485 -16.76 -7.86 2.05
N TYR A 486 -17.79 -7.02 1.97
CA TYR A 486 -18.17 -6.13 3.05
C TYR A 486 -18.92 -6.89 4.15
N ARG A 487 -18.64 -6.54 5.40
CA ARG A 487 -19.48 -6.90 6.56
C ARG A 487 -20.68 -5.96 6.61
N ASN A 488 -21.65 -6.27 7.47
CA ASN A 488 -22.86 -5.44 7.64
C ASN A 488 -22.54 -4.00 8.07
N ASP A 489 -21.44 -3.79 8.80
CA ASP A 489 -20.93 -2.47 9.20
C ASP A 489 -20.20 -1.71 8.06
N GLY A 490 -20.09 -2.32 6.87
CA GLY A 490 -19.44 -1.77 5.69
C GLY A 490 -17.92 -1.85 5.71
N LYS A 491 -17.30 -2.52 6.69
CA LYS A 491 -15.86 -2.79 6.65
C LYS A 491 -15.56 -3.92 5.67
N LEU A 492 -14.46 -3.78 4.95
CA LEU A 492 -13.97 -4.83 4.07
C LEU A 492 -13.33 -5.94 4.90
N ALA A 493 -13.85 -7.15 4.79
CA ALA A 493 -13.36 -8.34 5.45
C ALA A 493 -12.80 -9.34 4.44
N VAL A 494 -11.92 -10.21 4.93
CA VAL A 494 -11.41 -11.36 4.18
C VAL A 494 -12.05 -12.65 4.68
N TYR A 495 -12.38 -13.54 3.75
CA TYR A 495 -12.95 -14.86 4.02
C TYR A 495 -12.07 -15.93 3.39
N VAL A 496 -11.96 -17.09 4.02
CA VAL A 496 -11.24 -18.23 3.45
C VAL A 496 -12.22 -19.20 2.82
N GLU A 497 -11.97 -19.56 1.56
CA GLU A 497 -12.74 -20.59 0.87
C GLU A 497 -12.41 -21.96 1.45
N ASN A 498 -13.42 -22.61 2.04
CA ASN A 498 -13.25 -23.86 2.77
C ASN A 498 -14.51 -24.74 2.66
N SER A 499 -14.51 -25.90 3.29
CA SER A 499 -15.69 -26.75 3.38
C SER A 499 -16.86 -26.00 4.03
N LEU A 500 -18.09 -26.32 3.62
CA LEU A 500 -19.30 -25.73 4.17
C LEU A 500 -19.36 -25.82 5.70
N LEU A 501 -18.88 -26.93 6.28
CA LEU A 501 -18.80 -27.10 7.74
C LEU A 501 -17.95 -26.02 8.42
N LEU A 502 -16.83 -25.62 7.81
CA LEU A 502 -15.93 -24.63 8.39
C LEU A 502 -16.36 -23.20 8.06
N GLN A 503 -16.94 -22.97 6.89
CA GLN A 503 -17.41 -21.64 6.49
C GLN A 503 -18.73 -21.26 7.18
N GLN A 504 -19.65 -22.20 7.30
CA GLN A 504 -21.01 -21.99 7.80
C GLN A 504 -21.37 -23.12 8.79
N PRO A 505 -20.67 -23.24 9.94
CA PRO A 505 -20.95 -24.28 10.94
C PRO A 505 -22.34 -24.11 11.59
N ALA A 506 -22.82 -22.87 11.67
CA ALA A 506 -24.14 -22.51 12.15
C ALA A 506 -25.01 -22.02 10.99
N LYS A 507 -26.33 -22.18 11.11
CA LYS A 507 -27.27 -21.74 10.08
C LYS A 507 -27.22 -20.22 9.98
N PRO A 508 -26.75 -19.64 8.86
CA PRO A 508 -26.80 -18.20 8.71
C PRO A 508 -28.24 -17.76 8.44
N GLU A 509 -28.53 -16.51 8.77
CA GLU A 509 -29.89 -15.97 8.77
C GLU A 509 -30.58 -16.03 7.40
N GLY A 510 -29.83 -15.81 6.31
CA GLY A 510 -30.31 -15.92 4.93
C GLY A 510 -30.38 -17.35 4.36
N SER A 511 -30.11 -18.40 5.15
CA SER A 511 -30.18 -19.77 4.67
C SER A 511 -31.62 -20.30 4.70
N ASN A 512 -32.14 -20.65 3.52
CA ASN A 512 -33.39 -21.39 3.40
C ASN A 512 -33.21 -22.92 3.58
N ALA A 513 -32.01 -23.39 3.90
CA ALA A 513 -31.75 -24.82 4.06
C ALA A 513 -32.45 -25.39 5.30
N ALA A 514 -33.13 -26.52 5.11
CA ALA A 514 -33.78 -27.25 6.22
C ALA A 514 -32.80 -28.14 7.00
N THR A 515 -31.72 -28.58 6.35
CA THR A 515 -30.71 -29.48 6.92
C THR A 515 -29.31 -29.03 6.51
N THR A 516 -28.30 -29.49 7.25
CA THR A 516 -26.90 -29.29 6.87
C THR A 516 -26.54 -30.10 5.62
N LEU A 517 -25.59 -29.58 4.84
CA LEU A 517 -24.94 -30.23 3.71
C LEU A 517 -23.45 -30.37 4.04
N ASN A 518 -22.94 -31.60 4.05
CA ASN A 518 -21.55 -31.92 4.43
C ASN A 518 -21.14 -31.32 5.79
N GLY A 519 -22.07 -31.30 6.75
CA GLY A 519 -21.86 -30.79 8.11
C GLY A 519 -22.03 -29.28 8.27
N GLY A 520 -22.06 -28.50 7.19
CA GLY A 520 -22.32 -27.06 7.24
C GLY A 520 -23.71 -26.68 6.74
N TRP A 521 -24.10 -25.43 6.93
CA TRP A 521 -25.35 -24.90 6.40
C TRP A 521 -25.08 -24.24 5.04
N PRO A 522 -25.78 -24.60 3.96
CA PRO A 522 -25.62 -23.89 2.69
C PRO A 522 -26.40 -22.58 2.72
N ALA A 523 -25.76 -21.50 2.28
CA ALA A 523 -26.39 -20.21 2.02
C ALA A 523 -25.70 -19.52 0.84
N TYR A 524 -26.49 -18.84 0.02
CA TYR A 524 -25.97 -17.88 -0.94
C TYR A 524 -25.59 -16.62 -0.16
N SER A 525 -24.30 -16.36 -0.02
CA SER A 525 -23.75 -15.14 0.57
C SER A 525 -23.74 -13.99 -0.42
#